data_AF-A0A2V9VAK9-F1
#
_entry.id   AF-A0A2V9VAK9-F1
#
_cell.length_a   1.000
_cell.length_b   1.000
_cell.length_c   1.000
_cell.angle_alpha   90.00
_cell.angle_beta   90.00
_cell.angle_gamma   90.00
#
_symmetry.space_group_name_H-M   'P 1'
#
loop_
_entity.id
_entity.type
_entity.pdbx_description
1 polymer ?
#
loop_
_entity_poly.entity_id
_entity_poly.type
_entity_poly.pdbx_seq_one_letter_code
_entity_poly.pdbx_strand_id
1 'polypeptide(L)'
;MSDQSNGNSSPRNIYVTLRGLPLSFRLEWPFHKSTSGADFWVLHGDIRLENTDGLHAPVSVNLSATVREVMPSLEAKDAAAPVINALRKEVDRRQIEFVKSGKLLPVNFSSRHYDFKRNKWVFGKAGDDVIALFLERKVYWQTRLVGERTWVTDPTEALFLETTTAHLLEVAGSLAAQELITLEGEHATARASLMEKAEEFESAMQAALKELEKKHEFERG
;
A
#
# COMPACT_ATOMS: atom_id res chain seq x y z
N MET A 1 8.31 10.28 -37.49
CA MET A 1 7.04 9.63 -37.09
C MET A 1 6.89 9.87 -35.60
N SER A 2 6.07 10.84 -35.27
CA SER A 2 5.88 11.36 -33.92
C SER A 2 4.84 10.49 -33.23
N ASP A 3 5.24 9.73 -32.22
CA ASP A 3 4.29 8.94 -31.42
C ASP A 3 3.83 9.80 -30.25
N GLN A 4 2.68 10.45 -30.44
CA GLN A 4 1.94 11.11 -29.38
C GLN A 4 1.21 10.03 -28.58
N SER A 5 1.81 9.58 -27.47
CA SER A 5 1.07 8.80 -26.47
C SER A 5 0.22 9.74 -25.62
N ASN A 6 -1.00 9.97 -26.11
CA ASN A 6 -2.10 10.53 -25.34
C ASN A 6 -2.50 9.48 -24.28
N GLY A 7 -1.84 9.48 -23.12
CA GLY A 7 -2.15 8.62 -21.99
C GLY A 7 -2.83 9.45 -20.92
N ASN A 8 -4.14 9.31 -20.80
CA ASN A 8 -4.95 9.83 -19.70
C ASN A 8 -4.44 9.18 -18.40
N SER A 9 -3.41 9.77 -17.77
CA SER A 9 -2.81 9.22 -16.56
C SER A 9 -3.72 9.55 -15.38
N SER A 10 -4.50 8.57 -14.94
CA SER A 10 -5.07 8.61 -13.60
C SER A 10 -3.96 9.00 -12.60
N PRO A 11 -4.22 9.94 -11.68
CA PRO A 11 -3.19 10.42 -10.76
C PRO A 11 -2.54 9.24 -10.03
N ARG A 12 -1.21 9.23 -9.99
CA ARG A 12 -0.43 8.13 -9.41
C ARG A 12 -0.56 8.20 -7.89
N ASN A 13 -1.25 7.22 -7.30
CA ASN A 13 -1.40 7.15 -5.84
C ASN A 13 -0.21 6.42 -5.22
N ILE A 14 0.46 7.05 -4.26
CA ILE A 14 1.50 6.43 -3.44
C ILE A 14 0.86 5.88 -2.17
N TYR A 15 0.98 4.57 -2.00
CA TYR A 15 0.67 3.91 -0.74
C TYR A 15 1.92 3.83 0.12
N VAL A 16 1.75 3.75 1.43
CA VAL A 16 2.87 3.60 2.37
C VAL A 16 2.62 2.39 3.25
N THR A 17 3.70 1.70 3.66
CA THR A 17 3.64 0.64 4.67
C THR A 17 3.85 1.20 6.08
N LEU A 18 3.56 0.44 7.14
CA LEU A 18 3.83 0.94 8.51
C LEU A 18 5.33 1.18 8.76
N ARG A 19 6.20 0.47 8.04
CA ARG A 19 7.65 0.67 8.06
C ARG A 19 8.13 1.88 7.23
N GLY A 20 7.23 2.56 6.53
CA GLY A 20 7.55 3.77 5.76
C GLY A 20 8.07 3.54 4.34
N LEU A 21 7.88 2.34 3.79
CA LEU A 21 8.22 2.05 2.39
C LEU A 21 7.11 2.61 1.46
N PRO A 22 7.44 3.49 0.49
CA PRO A 22 6.48 4.00 -0.48
C PRO A 22 6.28 2.98 -1.61
N LEU A 23 5.02 2.65 -1.92
CA LEU A 23 4.65 1.63 -2.88
C LEU A 23 3.69 2.17 -3.93
N SER A 24 3.81 1.66 -5.15
CA SER A 24 2.73 1.71 -6.15
C SER A 24 2.37 0.29 -6.60
N PHE A 25 1.13 0.15 -7.08
CA PHE A 25 0.57 -1.14 -7.46
C PHE A 25 0.03 -1.09 -8.88
N ARG A 26 0.39 -2.09 -9.68
CA ARG A 26 -0.30 -2.43 -10.93
C ARG A 26 -0.93 -3.80 -10.76
N LEU A 27 -2.27 -3.86 -10.77
CA LEU A 27 -3.02 -5.10 -10.57
C LEU A 27 -3.85 -5.41 -11.82
N GLU A 28 -3.81 -6.67 -12.26
CA GLU A 28 -4.44 -7.14 -13.50
C GLU A 28 -5.84 -7.69 -13.24
N TRP A 29 -6.80 -6.81 -13.03
CA TRP A 29 -8.19 -7.17 -12.74
C TRP A 29 -8.93 -7.78 -13.94
N PRO A 30 -9.96 -8.63 -13.70
CA PRO A 30 -10.42 -9.12 -12.40
C PRO A 30 -9.62 -10.34 -11.90
N PHE A 31 -9.98 -10.91 -10.75
CA PHE A 31 -9.48 -12.24 -10.37
C PHE A 31 -9.95 -13.31 -11.38
N HIS A 32 -9.03 -14.20 -11.78
CA HIS A 32 -9.33 -15.32 -12.68
C HIS A 32 -9.25 -16.66 -11.96
N LYS A 33 -10.12 -17.60 -12.32
CA LYS A 33 -10.08 -18.94 -11.73
C LYS A 33 -8.80 -19.67 -12.16
N SER A 34 -8.13 -20.33 -11.22
CA SER A 34 -6.94 -21.15 -11.52
C SER A 34 -7.27 -22.27 -12.51
N THR A 35 -6.46 -22.43 -13.55
CA THR A 35 -6.59 -23.51 -14.55
C THR A 35 -5.91 -24.81 -14.11
N SER A 36 -5.15 -24.77 -13.01
CA SER A 36 -4.29 -25.88 -12.54
C SER A 36 -5.03 -26.88 -11.63
N GLY A 37 -6.36 -26.94 -11.70
CA GLY A 37 -7.20 -27.87 -10.92
C GLY A 37 -7.37 -27.55 -9.44
N ALA A 38 -6.91 -26.38 -8.99
CA ALA A 38 -7.02 -25.95 -7.60
C ALA A 38 -8.17 -24.94 -7.40
N ASP A 39 -8.85 -25.02 -6.24
CA ASP A 39 -10.00 -24.18 -5.89
C ASP A 39 -9.59 -22.79 -5.36
N PHE A 40 -8.82 -22.06 -6.15
CA PHE A 40 -8.48 -20.67 -5.88
C PHE A 40 -8.58 -19.79 -7.12
N TRP A 41 -8.70 -18.49 -6.88
CA TRP A 41 -8.63 -17.46 -7.91
C TRP A 41 -7.31 -16.73 -7.79
N VAL A 42 -6.80 -16.25 -8.92
CA VAL A 42 -5.51 -15.59 -9.03
C VAL A 42 -5.71 -14.18 -9.57
N LEU A 43 -5.00 -13.23 -8.98
CA LEU A 43 -4.82 -11.89 -9.50
C LEU A 43 -3.32 -11.63 -9.61
N HIS A 44 -2.84 -11.41 -10.83
CA HIS A 44 -1.46 -11.01 -11.04
C HIS A 44 -1.30 -9.51 -10.80
N GLY A 45 -0.09 -9.14 -10.40
CA GLY A 45 0.26 -7.74 -10.27
C GLY A 45 1.74 -7.50 -10.12
N ASP A 46 2.08 -6.24 -9.99
CA ASP A 46 3.43 -5.74 -9.78
C ASP A 46 3.39 -4.71 -8.66
N ILE A 47 4.22 -4.92 -7.65
CA ILE A 47 4.44 -3.95 -6.57
C ILE A 47 5.75 -3.27 -6.84
N ARG A 48 5.74 -1.94 -6.98
CA ARG A 48 6.98 -1.17 -7.13
C ARG A 48 7.33 -0.54 -5.79
N LEU A 49 8.59 -0.66 -5.42
CA LEU A 49 9.16 0.10 -4.32
C LEU A 49 9.62 1.44 -4.87
N GLU A 50 8.84 2.48 -4.62
CA GLU A 50 9.12 3.82 -5.12
C GLU A 50 10.34 4.43 -4.43
N ASN A 51 10.89 5.51 -5.00
CA ASN A 51 12.15 6.11 -4.54
C ASN A 51 13.36 5.14 -4.61
N THR A 52 13.33 4.17 -5.53
CA THR A 52 14.45 3.26 -5.80
C THR A 52 14.76 3.18 -7.28
N ASP A 53 15.91 2.61 -7.63
CA ASP A 53 16.31 2.34 -9.01
C ASP A 53 15.59 1.11 -9.59
N GLY A 54 14.25 1.22 -9.69
CA GLY A 54 13.39 0.24 -10.35
C GLY A 54 13.17 -1.07 -9.60
N LEU A 55 13.32 -1.10 -8.27
CA LEU A 55 13.03 -2.29 -7.49
C LEU A 55 11.53 -2.59 -7.49
N HIS A 56 11.18 -3.82 -7.83
CA HIS A 56 9.79 -4.25 -7.91
C HIS A 56 9.64 -5.74 -7.56
N ALA A 57 8.40 -6.16 -7.37
CA ALA A 57 8.03 -7.52 -7.04
C ALA A 57 6.79 -7.91 -7.86
N PRO A 58 6.95 -8.75 -8.90
CA PRO A 58 5.82 -9.39 -9.55
C PRO A 58 5.15 -10.33 -8.54
N VAL A 59 3.82 -10.24 -8.40
CA VAL A 59 3.05 -11.01 -7.42
C VAL A 59 1.88 -11.77 -8.07
N SER A 60 1.58 -12.94 -7.51
CA SER A 60 0.38 -13.72 -7.78
C SER A 60 -0.45 -13.81 -6.52
N VAL A 61 -1.49 -13.00 -6.42
CA VAL A 61 -2.39 -12.98 -5.27
C VAL A 61 -3.40 -14.12 -5.39
N ASN A 62 -3.30 -15.09 -4.49
CA ASN A 62 -4.17 -16.27 -4.47
C ASN A 62 -5.32 -16.06 -3.49
N LEU A 63 -6.54 -15.94 -4.03
CA LEU A 63 -7.79 -15.84 -3.28
C LEU A 63 -8.36 -17.23 -3.02
N SER A 64 -8.54 -17.61 -1.75
CA SER A 64 -9.15 -18.89 -1.39
C SER A 64 -10.67 -18.90 -1.58
N ALA A 65 -11.26 -20.09 -1.78
CA ALA A 65 -12.71 -20.27 -1.89
C ALA A 65 -13.49 -19.71 -0.69
N THR A 66 -13.02 -19.90 0.54
CA THR A 66 -13.69 -19.37 1.73
C THR A 66 -13.73 -17.84 1.75
N VAL A 67 -12.69 -17.17 1.24
CA VAL A 67 -12.68 -15.70 1.16
C VAL A 67 -13.56 -15.23 0.00
N ARG A 68 -13.60 -15.98 -1.10
CA ARG A 68 -14.50 -15.70 -2.23
C ARG A 68 -15.97 -15.61 -1.79
N GLU A 69 -16.40 -16.42 -0.83
CA GLU A 69 -17.78 -16.44 -0.31
C GLU A 69 -18.20 -15.12 0.36
N VAL A 70 -17.26 -14.40 0.97
CA VAL A 70 -17.53 -13.13 1.67
C VAL A 70 -17.28 -11.89 0.80
N MET A 71 -16.75 -12.07 -0.41
CA MET A 71 -16.48 -10.97 -1.33
C MET A 71 -17.73 -10.61 -2.15
N PRO A 72 -18.14 -9.32 -2.19
CA PRO A 72 -19.26 -8.87 -3.01
C PRO A 72 -19.06 -9.18 -4.51
N SER A 73 -17.84 -8.96 -5.01
CA SER A 73 -17.43 -9.37 -6.35
C SER A 73 -15.92 -9.55 -6.44
N LEU A 74 -15.44 -10.02 -7.60
CA LEU A 74 -14.03 -10.18 -7.93
C LEU A 74 -13.45 -8.99 -8.71
N GLU A 75 -14.24 -7.93 -8.88
CA GLU A 75 -13.87 -6.72 -9.58
C GLU A 75 -13.10 -5.77 -8.67
N ALA A 76 -12.29 -4.89 -9.29
CA ALA A 76 -11.45 -3.92 -8.58
C ALA A 76 -12.22 -3.11 -7.52
N LYS A 77 -13.44 -2.68 -7.84
CA LYS A 77 -14.27 -1.84 -6.95
C LYS A 77 -14.54 -2.47 -5.57
N ASP A 78 -14.61 -3.80 -5.48
CA ASP A 78 -14.94 -4.51 -4.25
C ASP A 78 -13.71 -5.17 -3.62
N ALA A 79 -12.67 -5.41 -4.42
CA ALA A 79 -11.52 -6.22 -4.04
C ALA A 79 -10.20 -5.44 -3.88
N ALA A 80 -10.07 -4.25 -4.46
CA ALA A 80 -8.78 -3.55 -4.52
C ALA A 80 -8.23 -3.17 -3.15
N ALA A 81 -9.03 -2.52 -2.30
CA ALA A 81 -8.59 -2.09 -0.97
C ALA A 81 -8.04 -3.24 -0.11
N PRO A 82 -8.75 -4.38 0.08
CA PRO A 82 -8.22 -5.46 0.89
C PRO A 82 -7.03 -6.20 0.23
N VAL A 83 -6.96 -6.28 -1.11
CA VAL A 83 -5.78 -6.85 -1.80
C VAL A 83 -4.55 -5.97 -1.59
N ILE A 84 -4.66 -4.66 -1.82
CA ILE A 84 -3.57 -3.69 -1.59
C ILE A 84 -3.07 -3.81 -0.14
N ASN A 85 -3.98 -3.89 0.82
CA ASN A 85 -3.62 -3.99 2.24
C ASN A 85 -2.98 -5.32 2.62
N ALA A 86 -3.39 -6.42 2.00
CA ALA A 86 -2.74 -7.71 2.17
C ALA A 86 -1.30 -7.67 1.64
N LEU A 87 -1.09 -7.13 0.45
CA LEU A 87 0.25 -6.94 -0.13
C LEU A 87 1.12 -6.07 0.77
N ARG A 88 0.62 -4.92 1.22
CA ARG A 88 1.31 -4.06 2.20
C ARG A 88 1.68 -4.80 3.47
N LYS A 89 0.78 -5.65 3.97
CA LYS A 89 1.04 -6.44 5.17
C LYS A 89 2.16 -7.46 4.96
N GLU A 90 2.22 -8.09 3.79
CA GLU A 90 3.30 -9.01 3.46
C GLU A 90 4.64 -8.29 3.29
N VAL A 91 4.65 -7.06 2.77
CA VAL A 91 5.84 -6.18 2.80
C VAL A 91 6.26 -5.86 4.23
N ASP A 92 5.33 -5.45 5.12
CA ASP A 92 5.64 -5.17 6.52
C ASP A 92 6.14 -6.40 7.31
N ARG A 93 5.71 -7.59 6.90
CA ARG A 93 6.19 -8.90 7.39
C ARG A 93 7.50 -9.35 6.73
N ARG A 94 8.05 -8.56 5.80
CA ARG A 94 9.26 -8.83 5.02
C ARG A 94 9.14 -10.13 4.22
N GLN A 95 7.96 -10.48 3.73
CA GLN A 95 7.73 -11.71 2.94
C GLN A 95 7.88 -11.47 1.43
N ILE A 96 7.84 -10.21 1.01
CA ILE A 96 8.00 -9.81 -0.38
C ILE A 96 9.40 -9.26 -0.56
N GLU A 97 10.13 -9.84 -1.50
CA GLU A 97 11.43 -9.35 -1.92
C GLU A 97 11.30 -8.42 -3.13
N PHE A 98 11.99 -7.27 -3.09
CA PHE A 98 12.04 -6.35 -4.22
C PHE A 98 13.39 -6.46 -4.94
N VAL A 99 13.37 -6.71 -6.24
CA VAL A 99 14.56 -6.87 -7.09
C VAL A 99 14.34 -6.16 -8.43
N LYS A 100 15.40 -5.94 -9.22
CA LYS A 100 15.29 -5.34 -10.56
C LYS A 100 14.66 -6.28 -11.61
N SER A 101 14.75 -7.58 -11.37
CA SER A 101 14.15 -8.62 -12.21
C SER A 101 13.79 -9.80 -11.32
N GLY A 102 12.51 -9.93 -11.01
CA GLY A 102 11.99 -10.95 -10.10
C GLY A 102 11.21 -12.03 -10.83
N LYS A 103 11.18 -13.23 -10.23
CA LYS A 103 10.15 -14.22 -10.56
C LYS A 103 8.86 -13.86 -9.83
N LEU A 104 7.74 -14.36 -10.35
CA LEU A 104 6.42 -14.17 -9.75
C LEU A 104 6.39 -14.75 -8.32
N LEU A 105 6.13 -13.90 -7.34
CA LEU A 105 6.01 -14.28 -5.92
C LEU A 105 4.56 -14.64 -5.60
N PRO A 106 4.27 -15.86 -5.11
CA PRO A 106 2.93 -16.20 -4.66
C PRO A 106 2.63 -15.47 -3.35
N VAL A 107 1.52 -14.73 -3.32
CA VAL A 107 1.01 -14.06 -2.12
C VAL A 107 -0.37 -14.63 -1.78
N ASN A 108 -0.50 -15.19 -0.59
CA ASN A 108 -1.75 -15.81 -0.15
C ASN A 108 -2.71 -14.75 0.42
N PHE A 109 -3.76 -14.42 -0.33
CA PHE A 109 -4.87 -13.63 0.15
C PHE A 109 -5.94 -14.55 0.75
N SER A 110 -5.71 -14.91 2.01
CA SER A 110 -6.49 -15.92 2.70
C SER A 110 -7.32 -15.35 3.86
N SER A 111 -8.10 -16.22 4.49
CA SER A 111 -8.91 -15.95 5.68
C SER A 111 -8.16 -15.28 6.85
N ARG A 112 -6.82 -15.28 6.84
CA ARG A 112 -5.99 -14.60 7.85
C ARG A 112 -6.18 -13.08 7.89
N HIS A 113 -6.74 -12.49 6.82
CA HIS A 113 -7.02 -11.06 6.72
C HIS A 113 -8.48 -10.72 6.99
N TYR A 114 -9.34 -11.71 7.25
CA TYR A 114 -10.78 -11.52 7.44
C TYR A 114 -11.25 -12.04 8.80
N ASP A 115 -11.83 -11.17 9.61
CA ASP A 115 -12.48 -11.51 10.86
C ASP A 115 -13.94 -11.89 10.58
N PHE A 116 -14.20 -13.20 10.44
CA PHE A 116 -15.54 -13.73 10.16
C PHE A 116 -16.55 -13.45 11.27
N LYS A 117 -16.10 -13.29 12.53
CA LYS A 117 -17.02 -12.99 13.64
C LYS A 117 -17.53 -11.55 13.55
N ARG A 118 -16.68 -10.64 13.08
CA ARG A 118 -17.01 -9.22 12.92
C ARG A 118 -17.38 -8.85 11.49
N ASN A 119 -17.34 -9.81 10.56
CA ASN A 119 -17.61 -9.64 9.14
C ASN A 119 -16.81 -8.49 8.51
N LYS A 120 -15.51 -8.38 8.84
CA LYS A 120 -14.64 -7.28 8.38
C LYS A 120 -13.21 -7.72 8.08
N TRP A 121 -12.55 -7.00 7.18
CA TRP A 121 -11.10 -7.14 6.98
C TRP A 121 -10.31 -6.56 8.14
N VAL A 122 -9.18 -7.18 8.48
CA VAL A 122 -8.29 -6.76 9.57
C VAL A 122 -6.83 -6.93 9.13
N PHE A 123 -6.08 -5.81 9.14
CA PHE A 123 -4.66 -5.78 8.78
C PHE A 123 -3.75 -5.38 9.96
N GLY A 124 -4.35 -4.88 11.03
CA GLY A 124 -3.69 -4.49 12.28
C GLY A 124 -4.25 -3.16 12.79
N LYS A 125 -4.35 -3.03 14.11
CA LYS A 125 -4.80 -1.80 14.75
C LYS A 125 -3.62 -0.86 15.00
N ALA A 126 -3.72 0.38 14.52
CA ALA A 126 -2.78 1.45 14.82
C ALA A 126 -3.34 2.38 15.91
N GLY A 127 -2.45 2.93 16.74
CA GLY A 127 -2.76 4.05 17.64
C GLY A 127 -2.54 5.39 16.94
N ASP A 128 -3.01 6.47 17.54
CA ASP A 128 -3.01 7.82 16.95
C ASP A 128 -1.60 8.30 16.57
N ASP A 129 -0.57 7.95 17.35
CA ASP A 129 0.83 8.24 17.06
C ASP A 129 1.31 7.54 15.78
N VAL A 130 0.95 6.27 15.61
CA VAL A 130 1.25 5.49 14.41
C VAL A 130 0.46 6.01 13.21
N ILE A 131 -0.80 6.40 13.40
CA ILE A 131 -1.65 6.98 12.34
C ILE A 131 -1.09 8.33 11.90
N ALA A 132 -0.67 9.19 12.84
CA ALA A 132 -0.08 10.49 12.55
C ALA A 132 1.21 10.32 11.70
N LEU A 133 2.13 9.46 12.15
CA LEU A 133 3.35 9.17 11.42
C LEU A 133 3.08 8.54 10.05
N PHE A 134 2.05 7.70 9.93
CA PHE A 134 1.62 7.13 8.67
C PHE A 134 1.16 8.21 7.69
N LEU A 135 0.31 9.14 8.14
CA LEU A 135 -0.20 10.24 7.31
C LEU A 135 0.91 11.21 6.92
N GLU A 136 1.83 11.55 7.84
CA GLU A 136 3.02 12.35 7.53
C GLU A 136 3.83 11.73 6.39
N ARG A 137 4.16 10.44 6.49
CA ARG A 137 4.90 9.72 5.45
C ARG A 137 4.13 9.65 4.14
N LYS A 138 2.81 9.41 4.19
CA LYS A 138 1.97 9.38 2.99
C LYS A 138 1.99 10.72 2.26
N VAL A 139 1.76 11.81 2.97
CA VAL A 139 1.77 13.17 2.39
C VAL A 139 3.17 13.55 1.89
N TYR A 140 4.22 13.22 2.65
CA TYR A 140 5.60 13.42 2.24
C TYR A 140 5.90 12.69 0.93
N TRP A 141 5.67 11.37 0.86
CA TRP A 141 6.02 10.57 -0.31
C TRP A 141 5.18 10.92 -1.54
N GLN A 142 3.88 11.18 -1.37
CA GLN A 142 3.04 11.66 -2.47
C GLN A 142 3.56 12.99 -3.02
N THR A 143 3.90 13.94 -2.14
CA THR A 143 4.47 15.24 -2.55
C THR A 143 5.81 15.06 -3.26
N ARG A 144 6.72 14.27 -2.67
CA ARG A 144 8.09 14.09 -3.14
C ARG A 144 8.19 13.35 -4.48
N LEU A 145 7.29 12.40 -4.73
CA LEU A 145 7.34 11.50 -5.89
C LEU A 145 6.36 11.88 -7.01
N VAL A 146 5.26 12.54 -6.67
CA VAL A 146 4.18 12.86 -7.62
C VAL A 146 3.93 14.37 -7.70
N GLY A 147 4.11 15.11 -6.60
CA GLY A 147 3.88 16.56 -6.57
C GLY A 147 2.39 16.95 -6.50
N GLU A 148 1.51 16.00 -6.19
CA GLU A 148 0.07 16.21 -6.10
C GLU A 148 -0.42 16.21 -4.65
N ARG A 149 -1.62 16.78 -4.44
CA ARG A 149 -2.31 16.69 -3.15
C ARG A 149 -2.64 15.23 -2.80
N THR A 150 -2.59 14.92 -1.52
CA THR A 150 -2.79 13.57 -0.98
C THR A 150 -4.21 13.44 -0.45
N TRP A 151 -4.93 12.38 -0.83
CA TRP A 151 -6.20 12.03 -0.19
C TRP A 151 -5.94 11.37 1.16
N VAL A 152 -6.21 12.09 2.27
CA VAL A 152 -5.89 11.62 3.63
C VAL A 152 -7.01 10.82 4.29
N THR A 153 -8.23 10.88 3.74
CA THR A 153 -9.39 10.10 4.21
C THR A 153 -9.66 8.87 3.34
N ASP A 154 -8.68 8.39 2.57
CA ASP A 154 -8.81 7.22 1.71
C ASP A 154 -9.26 5.97 2.51
N PRO A 155 -10.43 5.36 2.18
CA PRO A 155 -10.94 4.18 2.86
C PRO A 155 -9.99 2.98 2.87
N THR A 156 -9.09 2.89 1.89
CA THR A 156 -8.04 1.86 1.83
C THR A 156 -7.08 1.98 3.02
N GLU A 157 -6.76 3.21 3.42
CA GLU A 157 -5.91 3.50 4.58
C GLU A 157 -6.64 3.28 5.89
N ALA A 158 -7.90 3.72 5.97
CA ALA A 158 -8.73 3.47 7.15
C ALA A 158 -8.83 1.96 7.43
N LEU A 159 -9.01 1.16 6.38
CA LEU A 159 -9.02 -0.30 6.46
C LEU A 159 -7.67 -0.89 6.90
N PHE A 160 -6.56 -0.33 6.42
CA PHE A 160 -5.21 -0.82 6.73
C PHE A 160 -4.85 -0.59 8.20
N LEU A 161 -5.26 0.55 8.75
CA LEU A 161 -4.97 1.01 10.11
C LEU A 161 -6.02 0.55 11.14
N GLU A 162 -7.06 -0.14 10.69
CA GLU A 162 -8.24 -0.53 11.48
C GLU A 162 -8.91 0.66 12.19
N THR A 163 -9.16 1.72 11.42
CA THR A 163 -9.77 2.98 11.88
C THR A 163 -10.86 3.47 10.92
N THR A 164 -11.39 4.68 11.12
CA THR A 164 -12.40 5.30 10.26
C THR A 164 -11.82 6.47 9.47
N THR A 165 -12.42 6.80 8.33
CA THR A 165 -12.04 7.97 7.52
C THR A 165 -12.21 9.28 8.29
N ALA A 166 -13.22 9.36 9.15
CA ALA A 166 -13.43 10.50 10.05
C ALA A 166 -12.27 10.65 11.05
N HIS A 167 -11.81 9.55 11.65
CA HIS A 167 -10.68 9.60 12.57
C HIS A 167 -9.36 9.93 11.86
N LEU A 168 -9.15 9.45 10.62
CA LEU A 168 -8.02 9.90 9.80
C LEU A 168 -8.05 11.42 9.58
N LEU A 169 -9.24 12.00 9.35
CA LEU A 169 -9.41 13.44 9.20
C LEU A 169 -9.09 14.20 10.50
N GLU A 170 -9.49 13.68 11.65
CA GLU A 170 -9.15 14.25 12.98
C GLU A 170 -7.63 14.29 13.20
N VAL A 171 -6.93 13.18 12.92
CA VAL A 171 -5.47 13.10 13.04
C VAL A 171 -4.80 14.03 12.03
N ALA A 172 -5.29 14.10 10.78
CA ALA A 172 -4.79 15.05 9.78
C ALA A 172 -4.98 16.51 10.24
N GLY A 173 -6.12 16.84 10.87
CA GLY A 173 -6.34 18.15 11.48
C GLY A 173 -5.29 18.50 12.55
N SER A 174 -4.88 17.51 13.34
CA SER A 174 -3.80 17.67 14.33
C SER A 174 -2.44 17.91 13.68
N LEU A 175 -2.15 17.28 12.54
CA LEU A 175 -0.93 17.55 11.74
C LEU A 175 -0.97 18.95 11.11
N ALA A 176 -2.15 19.41 10.67
CA ALA A 176 -2.33 20.76 10.13
C ALA A 176 -2.11 21.85 11.20
N ALA A 177 -2.56 21.59 12.44
CA ALA A 177 -2.34 22.46 13.59
C ALA A 177 -0.85 22.54 14.00
N GLN A 178 -0.07 21.49 13.73
CA GLN A 178 1.39 21.46 13.87
C GLN A 178 2.13 22.08 12.69
N GLU A 179 1.41 22.71 11.76
CA GLU A 179 1.93 23.31 10.55
C GLU A 179 2.67 22.35 9.60
N LEU A 180 2.52 21.03 9.74
CA LEU A 180 3.16 20.03 8.88
C LEU A 180 2.48 19.91 7.51
N ILE A 181 1.16 20.09 7.47
CA ILE A 181 0.37 20.00 6.24
C ILE A 181 -0.61 21.16 6.13
N THR A 182 -0.99 21.50 4.90
CA THR A 182 -2.21 22.27 4.63
C THR A 182 -3.33 21.28 4.35
N LEU A 183 -4.43 21.35 5.11
CA LEU A 183 -5.60 20.48 4.95
C LEU A 183 -6.73 21.26 4.26
N GLU A 184 -7.25 20.72 3.16
CA GLU A 184 -8.34 21.26 2.36
C GLU A 184 -9.41 20.18 2.14
N GLY A 185 -10.45 20.20 2.98
CA GLY A 185 -11.44 19.13 3.02
C GLY A 185 -10.77 17.79 3.36
N GLU A 186 -10.85 16.84 2.44
CA GLU A 186 -10.27 15.49 2.59
C GLU A 186 -8.84 15.35 2.05
N HIS A 187 -8.28 16.43 1.51
CA HIS A 187 -6.96 16.41 0.86
C HIS A 187 -5.94 17.21 1.65
N ALA A 188 -4.69 16.77 1.62
CA ALA A 188 -3.57 17.45 2.26
C ALA A 188 -2.42 17.71 1.28
N THR A 189 -1.73 18.81 1.49
CA THR A 189 -0.47 19.15 0.80
C THR A 189 0.62 19.34 1.85
N ALA A 190 1.82 18.82 1.61
CA ALA A 190 2.95 19.00 2.52
C ALA A 190 3.32 20.49 2.63
N ARG A 191 3.62 20.94 3.85
CA ARG A 191 4.27 22.24 4.08
C ARG A 191 5.78 22.06 4.14
N ALA A 192 6.51 23.18 4.12
CA ALA A 192 7.97 23.19 4.20
C ALA A 192 8.49 22.41 5.43
N SER A 193 7.85 22.58 6.59
CA SER A 193 8.17 21.87 7.84
C SER A 193 8.11 20.34 7.73
N LEU A 194 7.13 19.79 6.99
CA LEU A 194 7.08 18.34 6.73
C LEU A 194 8.18 17.93 5.73
N MET A 195 8.46 18.76 4.74
CA MET A 195 9.51 18.50 3.76
C MET A 195 10.92 18.57 4.38
N GLU A 196 11.11 19.35 5.45
CA GLU A 196 12.35 19.39 6.23
C GLU A 196 12.65 18.06 6.94
N LYS A 197 11.63 17.21 7.16
CA LYS A 197 11.80 15.84 7.69
C LYS A 197 12.26 14.83 6.64
N ALA A 198 12.67 15.26 5.44
CA ALA A 198 13.08 14.39 4.34
C ALA A 198 14.13 13.34 4.75
N GLU A 199 15.19 13.77 5.45
CA GLU A 199 16.27 12.87 5.90
C GLU A 199 15.73 11.76 6.83
N GLU A 200 14.79 12.09 7.72
CA GLU A 200 14.17 11.11 8.62
C GLU A 200 13.39 10.05 7.84
N PHE A 201 12.54 10.48 6.90
CA PHE A 201 11.70 9.56 6.13
C PHE A 201 12.51 8.71 5.14
N GLU A 202 13.49 9.31 4.47
CA GLU A 202 14.38 8.60 3.55
C GLU A 202 15.26 7.60 4.32
N SER A 203 15.82 7.99 5.47
CA SER A 203 16.61 7.08 6.31
C SER A 203 15.77 5.92 6.85
N ALA A 204 14.53 6.18 7.27
CA ALA A 204 13.61 5.14 7.72
C ALA A 204 13.27 4.15 6.60
N MET A 205 13.03 4.66 5.38
CA MET A 205 12.78 3.85 4.18
C MET A 205 14.00 2.97 3.84
N GLN A 206 15.21 3.54 3.84
CA GLN A 206 16.44 2.80 3.59
C GLN A 206 16.73 1.74 4.67
N ALA A 207 16.48 2.06 5.94
CA ALA A 207 16.62 1.09 7.03
C ALA A 207 15.61 -0.08 6.89
N ALA A 208 14.37 0.22 6.54
CA ALA A 208 13.35 -0.80 6.31
C ALA A 208 13.69 -1.71 5.12
N LEU A 209 14.25 -1.14 4.04
CA LEU A 209 14.72 -1.91 2.88
C LEU A 209 15.88 -2.84 3.26
N LYS A 210 16.90 -2.34 3.96
CA LYS A 210 18.03 -3.16 4.42
C LYS A 210 17.60 -4.34 5.29
N GLU A 211 16.64 -4.13 6.18
CA GLU A 211 16.09 -5.20 7.02
C GLU A 211 15.30 -6.25 6.23
N LEU A 212 14.69 -5.86 5.10
CA LEU A 212 14.01 -6.76 4.18
C LEU A 212 15.03 -7.57 3.36
N GLU A 213 16.04 -6.91 2.79
CA GLU A 213 17.13 -7.56 2.04
C GLU A 213 17.88 -8.58 2.91
N LYS A 214 18.28 -8.18 4.13
CA LYS A 214 18.97 -9.06 5.08
C LYS A 214 18.20 -10.33 5.39
N LYS A 215 16.86 -10.26 5.49
CA LYS A 215 16.04 -11.44 5.74
C LYS A 215 16.10 -12.40 4.55
N HIS A 216 15.95 -11.90 3.33
CA HIS A 216 15.95 -12.74 2.14
C HIS A 216 17.34 -13.27 1.77
N GLU A 217 18.41 -12.52 2.05
CA GLU A 217 19.78 -13.03 1.96
C GLU A 217 20.00 -14.23 2.90
N PHE A 218 19.52 -14.14 4.14
CA PHE A 218 19.59 -15.25 5.09
C PHE A 218 18.78 -16.48 4.64
N GLU A 219 17.62 -16.29 4.00
CA GLU A 219 16.79 -17.39 3.49
C GLU A 219 17.37 -18.08 2.23
N ARG A 220 18.35 -17.46 1.56
CA ARG A 220 19.04 -18.02 0.38
C ARG A 220 20.30 -18.82 0.72
N GLY A 221 20.91 -18.56 1.87
CA GLY A 221 22.15 -19.21 2.35
C GLY A 221 21.89 -20.45 3.16
#